data_AF-A0A1I5HG46-F1
#
_entry.id   AF-A0A1I5HG46-F1
#
_cell.length_a   1.000
_cell.length_b   1.000
_cell.length_c   1.000
_cell.angle_alpha   90.00
_cell.angle_beta   90.00
_cell.angle_gamma   90.00
#
_symmetry.space_group_name_H-M   'P 1'
#
loop_
_entity.id
_entity.type
_entity.pdbx_description
1 polymer ?
#
loop_
_entity_poly.entity_id
_entity_poly.type
_entity_poly.pdbx_seq_one_letter_code
_entity_poly.pdbx_strand_id
1 'polypeptide(L)'
;MNDKMSALDTGAVVNPGWYRFKLGSFEITVVSDGPMPLKPPSSGFSDAPLDEVDALLTENFLPTDQLLLGMNALVINTGKRVVLVDTGMGESMGELSHMFGPSTCHLLSNLVAAGFRPEDIDVVAITHAHPDHCWGLVDNEGKRVFPNAQVAIAQEELDYWFDKNNRSISYFAEVSVDGAIKNLTPYLEFLIIVRDGEEVVPGIKALLCAGHSPGHSGYVISSGEDVLVTTGDLAHHYILAMKHPEWRISYDTNSDMAVQSRRRIFDMLADQKLLTHGYHFPWPGLGHVVKEDEGYRWIAAPIYTYLI
;
A
#
# COMPACT_ATOMS: atom_id res chain seq x y z
N MET A 1 -19.39 -29.61 -11.12
CA MET A 1 -18.93 -29.06 -12.41
C MET A 1 -17.57 -28.46 -12.15
N ASN A 2 -16.59 -28.65 -13.02
CA ASN A 2 -15.19 -28.32 -12.74
C ASN A 2 -14.97 -26.81 -12.65
N ASP A 3 -14.82 -26.30 -11.43
CA ASP A 3 -14.46 -24.92 -11.09
C ASP A 3 -12.99 -24.64 -11.46
N LYS A 4 -12.75 -24.37 -12.73
CA LYS A 4 -11.54 -23.64 -13.16
C LYS A 4 -11.97 -22.23 -13.54
N MET A 5 -12.25 -21.42 -12.53
CA MET A 5 -12.12 -19.97 -12.67
C MET A 5 -10.61 -19.70 -12.68
N SER A 6 -10.01 -19.79 -13.86
CA SER A 6 -8.56 -19.68 -14.00
C SER A 6 -8.17 -18.21 -13.81
N ALA A 7 -7.45 -17.92 -12.72
CA ALA A 7 -6.47 -16.85 -12.73
C ALA A 7 -5.62 -16.98 -14.01
N LEU A 8 -5.20 -15.85 -14.58
CA LEU A 8 -4.32 -15.85 -15.74
C LEU A 8 -3.05 -16.65 -15.40
N ASP A 9 -2.82 -17.78 -16.08
CA ASP A 9 -1.54 -18.49 -16.03
C ASP A 9 -0.54 -17.70 -16.85
N THR A 10 0.25 -16.87 -16.17
CA THR A 10 1.27 -16.03 -16.82
C THR A 10 2.53 -16.81 -17.18
N GLY A 11 2.69 -18.07 -16.76
CA GLY A 11 3.91 -18.84 -16.95
C GLY A 11 5.17 -18.03 -16.57
N ALA A 12 6.16 -17.99 -17.47
CA ALA A 12 7.39 -17.18 -17.33
C ALA A 12 7.31 -15.79 -17.99
N VAL A 13 6.11 -15.29 -18.32
CA VAL A 13 5.93 -13.98 -18.95
C VAL A 13 6.17 -12.89 -17.90
N VAL A 14 7.23 -12.10 -18.11
CA VAL A 14 7.59 -10.96 -17.26
C VAL A 14 7.15 -9.68 -17.95
N ASN A 15 6.14 -9.01 -17.39
CA ASN A 15 5.85 -7.62 -17.73
C ASN A 15 6.73 -6.70 -16.88
N PRO A 16 7.07 -5.48 -17.36
CA PRO A 16 7.69 -4.48 -16.49
C PRO A 16 6.83 -4.28 -15.24
N GLY A 17 7.42 -4.44 -14.05
CA GLY A 17 6.74 -4.22 -12.77
C GLY A 17 6.57 -2.75 -12.43
N TRP A 18 6.41 -1.89 -13.42
CA TRP A 18 6.22 -0.45 -13.24
C TRP A 18 5.29 0.13 -14.32
N TYR A 19 4.54 1.17 -13.96
CA TYR A 19 3.64 1.88 -14.87
C TYR A 19 3.72 3.39 -14.64
N ARG A 20 3.97 4.16 -15.71
CA ARG A 20 4.25 5.60 -15.63
C ARG A 20 3.21 6.45 -16.36
N PHE A 21 2.84 7.56 -15.74
CA PHE A 21 1.89 8.54 -16.28
C PHE A 21 2.19 9.95 -15.75
N LYS A 22 1.50 10.96 -16.31
CA LYS A 22 1.56 12.34 -15.84
C LYS A 22 0.36 12.66 -14.95
N LEU A 23 0.60 13.48 -13.92
CA LEU A 23 -0.42 14.13 -13.11
C LEU A 23 -0.07 15.62 -13.09
N GLY A 24 -0.78 16.44 -13.86
CA GLY A 24 -0.37 17.81 -14.13
C GLY A 24 1.08 17.87 -14.67
N SER A 25 1.94 18.61 -13.98
CA SER A 25 3.37 18.68 -14.29
C SER A 25 4.20 17.56 -13.64
N PHE A 26 3.64 16.78 -12.73
CA PHE A 26 4.35 15.69 -12.05
C PHE A 26 4.39 14.43 -12.92
N GLU A 27 5.43 13.64 -12.74
CA GLU A 27 5.53 12.30 -13.28
C GLU A 27 5.33 11.28 -12.16
N ILE A 28 4.34 10.41 -12.32
CA ILE A 28 3.99 9.37 -11.36
C ILE A 28 4.38 8.03 -11.95
N THR A 29 5.04 7.18 -11.17
CA THR A 29 5.36 5.80 -11.53
C THR A 29 4.86 4.87 -10.42
N VAL A 30 3.92 3.99 -10.73
CA VAL A 30 3.59 2.86 -9.86
C VAL A 30 4.70 1.83 -10.01
N VAL A 31 5.22 1.28 -8.92
CA VAL A 31 6.27 0.26 -8.88
C VAL A 31 5.78 -0.91 -8.03
N SER A 32 5.79 -2.11 -8.60
CA SER A 32 5.32 -3.32 -7.93
C SER A 32 6.41 -3.90 -7.03
N ASP A 33 6.08 -4.23 -5.78
CA ASP A 33 6.88 -5.19 -4.98
C ASP A 33 6.55 -6.65 -5.33
N GLY A 34 5.50 -6.85 -6.13
CA GLY A 34 4.99 -8.13 -6.57
C GLY A 34 3.63 -8.49 -5.95
N PRO A 35 3.00 -9.58 -6.40
CA PRO A 35 1.74 -10.03 -5.82
C PRO A 35 1.97 -10.72 -4.47
N MET A 36 1.06 -10.48 -3.53
CA MET A 36 1.07 -11.05 -2.19
C MET A 36 -0.13 -12.00 -2.02
N PRO A 37 0.07 -13.33 -2.20
CA PRO A 37 -0.97 -14.30 -1.90
C PRO A 37 -1.09 -14.48 -0.39
N LEU A 38 -2.26 -14.16 0.15
CA LEU A 38 -2.61 -14.42 1.54
C LEU A 38 -3.49 -15.66 1.66
N LYS A 39 -3.61 -16.14 2.90
CA LYS A 39 -4.56 -17.20 3.28
C LYS A 39 -5.99 -16.87 2.83
N PRO A 40 -6.90 -17.88 2.80
CA PRO A 40 -8.27 -17.66 2.39
C PRO A 40 -8.92 -16.45 3.08
N PRO A 41 -9.85 -15.74 2.41
CA PRO A 41 -10.55 -14.57 2.93
C PRO A 41 -11.11 -14.73 4.34
N SER A 42 -11.57 -15.93 4.69
CA SER A 42 -12.04 -16.31 6.03
C SER A 42 -11.04 -16.05 7.15
N SER A 43 -9.74 -16.04 6.84
CA SER A 43 -8.68 -15.73 7.81
C SER A 43 -8.49 -14.23 8.03
N GLY A 44 -8.79 -13.40 7.02
CA GLY A 44 -8.64 -11.95 7.06
C GLY A 44 -9.93 -11.25 7.50
N PHE A 45 -11.07 -11.60 6.91
CA PHE A 45 -12.38 -11.02 7.18
C PHE A 45 -13.17 -11.89 8.16
N SER A 46 -12.65 -12.08 9.38
CA SER A 46 -13.19 -13.04 10.35
C SER A 46 -14.64 -12.75 10.79
N ASP A 47 -15.07 -11.50 10.69
CA ASP A 47 -16.42 -11.06 11.11
C ASP A 47 -17.44 -11.08 9.95
N ALA A 48 -17.00 -11.38 8.72
CA ALA A 48 -17.85 -11.43 7.53
C ALA A 48 -18.53 -12.80 7.36
N PRO A 49 -19.78 -12.86 6.88
CA PRO A 49 -20.41 -14.14 6.51
C PRO A 49 -19.64 -14.81 5.37
N LEU A 50 -19.11 -16.01 5.62
CA LEU A 50 -18.22 -16.69 4.66
C LEU A 50 -18.92 -17.03 3.34
N ASP A 51 -20.20 -17.39 3.39
CA ASP A 51 -21.01 -17.65 2.21
C ASP A 51 -21.19 -16.40 1.34
N GLU A 52 -21.33 -15.22 1.95
CA GLU A 52 -21.39 -13.94 1.25
C GLU A 52 -20.04 -13.55 0.66
N VAL A 53 -18.94 -13.74 1.40
CA VAL A 53 -17.57 -13.53 0.90
C VAL A 53 -17.30 -14.42 -0.32
N ASP A 54 -17.57 -15.72 -0.22
CA ASP A 54 -17.34 -16.67 -1.30
C ASP A 54 -18.20 -16.35 -2.53
N ALA A 55 -19.46 -15.96 -2.32
CA ALA A 55 -20.36 -15.54 -3.39
C ALA A 55 -19.83 -14.30 -4.12
N LEU A 56 -19.43 -13.25 -3.38
CA LEU A 56 -18.88 -12.03 -3.96
C LEU A 56 -17.60 -12.29 -4.76
N LEU A 57 -16.70 -13.14 -4.26
CA LEU A 57 -15.47 -13.50 -4.99
C LEU A 57 -15.80 -14.30 -6.26
N THR A 58 -16.68 -15.29 -6.15
CA THR A 58 -17.11 -16.12 -7.29
C THR A 58 -17.79 -15.28 -8.36
N GLU A 59 -18.72 -14.39 -8.00
CA GLU A 59 -19.43 -13.50 -8.93
C GLU A 59 -18.48 -12.55 -9.68
N ASN A 60 -17.32 -12.24 -9.08
CA ASN A 60 -16.33 -11.34 -9.66
C ASN A 60 -15.11 -12.06 -10.27
N PHE A 61 -15.24 -13.35 -10.54
CA PHE A 61 -14.20 -14.13 -11.20
C PHE A 61 -12.91 -14.34 -10.39
N LEU A 62 -13.01 -14.32 -9.05
CA LEU A 62 -11.88 -14.42 -8.13
C LEU A 62 -11.83 -15.77 -7.39
N PRO A 63 -10.63 -16.22 -6.98
CA PRO A 63 -10.47 -17.40 -6.14
C PRO A 63 -11.06 -17.16 -4.74
N THR A 64 -11.63 -18.21 -4.15
CA THR A 64 -12.17 -18.21 -2.77
C THR A 64 -11.19 -18.83 -1.76
N ASP A 65 -10.14 -19.50 -2.23
CA ASP A 65 -9.15 -20.20 -1.41
C ASP A 65 -7.92 -19.34 -1.06
N GLN A 66 -7.82 -18.12 -1.62
CA GLN A 66 -6.76 -17.16 -1.31
C GLN A 66 -7.23 -15.73 -1.58
N LEU A 67 -6.66 -14.77 -0.84
CA LEU A 67 -6.72 -13.36 -1.20
C LEU A 67 -5.45 -12.98 -1.95
N LEU A 68 -5.57 -12.48 -3.16
CA LEU A 68 -4.42 -12.01 -3.95
C LEU A 68 -4.34 -10.49 -3.89
N LEU A 69 -3.34 -9.97 -3.17
CA LEU A 69 -3.15 -8.53 -3.02
C LEU A 69 -2.04 -8.04 -3.96
N GLY A 70 -2.18 -6.81 -4.47
CA GLY A 70 -1.06 -6.08 -5.07
C GLY A 70 -0.13 -5.52 -4.00
N MET A 71 1.06 -5.08 -4.39
CA MET A 71 1.89 -4.21 -3.55
C MET A 71 2.44 -3.12 -4.46
N ASN A 72 1.66 -2.05 -4.58
CA ASN A 72 1.83 -1.01 -5.58
C ASN A 72 2.43 0.23 -4.90
N ALA A 73 3.73 0.41 -4.87
CA ALA A 73 4.33 1.66 -4.37
C ALA A 73 4.22 2.77 -5.41
N LEU A 74 4.32 4.03 -4.97
CA LEU A 74 4.33 5.19 -5.88
C LEU A 74 5.65 5.94 -5.84
N VAL A 75 6.22 6.22 -7.01
CA VAL A 75 7.28 7.21 -7.18
C VAL A 75 6.68 8.47 -7.79
N ILE A 76 6.89 9.61 -7.14
CA ILE A 76 6.37 10.92 -7.52
C ILE A 76 7.55 11.83 -7.81
N ASN A 77 7.81 12.09 -9.08
CA ASN A 77 8.80 13.07 -9.51
C ASN A 77 8.12 14.41 -9.78
N THR A 78 8.36 15.36 -8.87
CA THR A 78 7.80 16.72 -8.93
C THR A 78 8.59 17.67 -9.85
N GLY A 79 9.71 17.21 -10.42
CA GLY A 79 10.71 18.01 -11.12
C GLY A 79 11.70 18.71 -10.17
N LYS A 80 11.43 18.72 -8.86
CA LYS A 80 12.32 19.29 -7.82
C LYS A 80 12.73 18.26 -6.77
N ARG A 81 11.84 17.32 -6.48
CA ARG A 81 12.01 16.22 -5.52
C ARG A 81 11.45 14.94 -6.12
N VAL A 82 12.09 13.81 -5.85
CA VAL A 82 11.58 12.45 -6.10
C VAL A 82 11.15 11.85 -4.77
N VAL A 83 9.87 11.56 -4.64
CA VAL A 83 9.27 10.97 -3.44
C VAL A 83 8.84 9.54 -3.73
N LEU A 84 9.26 8.59 -2.89
CA LEU A 84 8.76 7.22 -2.90
C LEU A 84 7.72 7.07 -1.79
N VAL A 85 6.54 6.53 -2.08
CA VAL A 85 5.53 6.17 -1.10
C VAL A 85 5.59 4.66 -0.88
N ASP A 86 5.97 4.27 0.33
CA ASP A 86 6.23 2.88 0.77
C ASP A 86 7.36 2.14 0.02
N THR A 87 7.92 1.11 0.66
CA THR A 87 9.17 0.45 0.24
C THR A 87 9.09 -1.08 0.09
N GLY A 88 7.89 -1.67 0.15
CA GLY A 88 7.75 -3.12 -0.02
C GLY A 88 8.32 -3.94 1.14
N MET A 89 8.35 -5.26 0.94
CA MET A 89 8.85 -6.23 1.92
C MET A 89 10.37 -6.16 2.15
N GLY A 90 11.11 -5.63 1.18
CA GLY A 90 12.58 -5.61 1.20
C GLY A 90 13.19 -7.00 1.41
N GLU A 91 14.45 -7.03 1.81
CA GLU A 91 15.15 -8.30 2.13
C GLU A 91 15.70 -8.29 3.57
N SER A 92 15.60 -7.15 4.28
CA SER A 92 16.32 -6.90 5.53
C SER A 92 16.01 -7.91 6.63
N MET A 93 14.85 -8.57 6.59
CA MET A 93 14.44 -9.53 7.61
C MET A 93 14.75 -10.99 7.23
N GLY A 94 15.52 -11.22 6.15
CA GLY A 94 15.92 -12.55 5.70
C GLY A 94 14.70 -13.38 5.32
N GLU A 95 14.61 -14.62 5.80
CA GLU A 95 13.45 -15.50 5.54
C GLU A 95 12.10 -14.87 5.94
N LEU A 96 12.08 -13.97 6.94
CA LEU A 96 10.85 -13.27 7.33
C LEU A 96 10.39 -12.26 6.27
N SER A 97 11.30 -11.68 5.48
CA SER A 97 10.91 -10.83 4.34
C SER A 97 10.13 -11.62 3.27
N HIS A 98 10.23 -12.94 3.27
CA HIS A 98 9.52 -13.83 2.34
C HIS A 98 8.32 -14.55 3.00
N MET A 99 7.85 -14.06 4.15
CA MET A 99 6.77 -14.72 4.92
C MET A 99 5.42 -14.80 4.18
N PHE A 100 5.23 -13.98 3.15
CA PHE A 100 4.03 -13.99 2.30
C PHE A 100 4.25 -14.70 0.95
N GLY A 101 5.36 -15.43 0.81
CA GLY A 101 5.69 -16.23 -0.36
C GLY A 101 6.80 -15.61 -1.22
N PRO A 102 7.18 -16.30 -2.31
CA PRO A 102 8.36 -15.95 -3.12
C PRO A 102 8.10 -14.86 -4.17
N SER A 103 6.89 -14.31 -4.21
CA SER A 103 6.46 -13.36 -5.24
C SER A 103 6.53 -11.89 -4.78
N THR A 104 7.13 -11.64 -3.63
CA THR A 104 7.33 -10.31 -3.03
C THR A 104 8.79 -9.85 -3.18
N CYS A 105 9.15 -8.70 -2.59
CA CYS A 105 10.54 -8.19 -2.54
C CYS A 105 11.10 -7.75 -3.90
N HIS A 106 10.24 -7.42 -4.87
CA HIS A 106 10.64 -6.98 -6.20
C HIS A 106 10.71 -5.45 -6.37
N LEU A 107 10.39 -4.65 -5.34
CA LEU A 107 10.29 -3.20 -5.48
C LEU A 107 11.60 -2.59 -5.97
N LEU A 108 12.72 -2.90 -5.31
CA LEU A 108 14.00 -2.27 -5.62
C LEU A 108 14.46 -2.55 -7.06
N SER A 109 14.26 -3.78 -7.54
CA SER A 109 14.60 -4.13 -8.93
C SER A 109 13.66 -3.46 -9.93
N ASN A 110 12.36 -3.38 -9.64
CA ASN A 110 11.39 -2.69 -10.48
C ASN A 110 11.58 -1.17 -10.47
N LEU A 111 12.03 -0.58 -9.37
CA LEU A 111 12.39 0.83 -9.24
C LEU A 111 13.57 1.18 -10.16
N VAL A 112 14.62 0.35 -10.14
CA VAL A 112 15.78 0.47 -11.04
C VAL A 112 15.37 0.25 -12.49
N ALA A 113 14.51 -0.73 -12.77
CA ALA A 113 13.98 -0.96 -14.13
C ALA A 113 13.13 0.20 -14.64
N ALA A 114 12.49 0.96 -13.75
CA ALA A 114 11.81 2.20 -14.06
C ALA A 114 12.78 3.39 -14.27
N GLY A 115 14.08 3.19 -14.09
CA GLY A 115 15.10 4.22 -14.30
C GLY A 115 15.37 5.12 -13.10
N PHE A 116 14.93 4.74 -11.90
CA PHE A 116 15.29 5.41 -10.65
C PHE A 116 16.36 4.62 -9.91
N ARG A 117 17.44 5.28 -9.50
CA ARG A 117 18.39 4.67 -8.55
C ARG A 117 17.96 5.02 -7.13
N PRO A 118 18.31 4.21 -6.12
CA PRO A 118 17.97 4.52 -4.74
C PRO A 118 18.51 5.87 -4.25
N GLU A 119 19.64 6.32 -4.78
CA GLU A 119 20.25 7.62 -4.48
C GLU A 119 19.47 8.80 -5.06
N ASP A 120 18.60 8.56 -6.04
CA ASP A 120 17.76 9.59 -6.67
C ASP A 120 16.53 9.92 -5.80
N ILE A 121 16.21 9.10 -4.78
CA ILE A 121 15.07 9.32 -3.89
C ILE A 121 15.41 10.34 -2.81
N ASP A 122 14.67 11.45 -2.77
CA ASP A 122 14.89 12.52 -1.80
C ASP A 122 14.06 12.36 -0.52
N VAL A 123 12.89 11.73 -0.63
CA VAL A 123 11.98 11.46 0.49
C VAL A 123 11.34 10.09 0.29
N VAL A 124 11.29 9.29 1.35
CA VAL A 124 10.41 8.14 1.44
C VAL A 124 9.25 8.50 2.38
N ALA A 125 8.03 8.53 1.88
CA ALA A 125 6.83 8.80 2.65
C ALA A 125 6.15 7.47 3.01
N ILE A 126 6.19 7.12 4.30
CA ILE A 126 5.66 5.85 4.79
C ILE A 126 4.17 6.05 5.15
N THR A 127 3.28 5.25 4.58
CA THR A 127 1.86 5.24 4.95
C THR A 127 1.67 4.71 6.36
N HIS A 128 2.36 3.61 6.67
CA HIS A 128 2.48 2.99 7.99
C HIS A 128 3.62 1.97 8.01
N ALA A 129 4.07 1.56 9.20
CA ALA A 129 5.27 0.72 9.33
C ALA A 129 5.00 -0.80 9.41
N HIS A 130 4.05 -1.30 8.61
CA HIS A 130 3.92 -2.75 8.39
C HIS A 130 5.06 -3.33 7.55
N PRO A 131 5.25 -4.66 7.58
CA PRO A 131 6.33 -5.34 6.87
C PRO A 131 6.47 -4.93 5.40
N ASP A 132 5.39 -5.01 4.66
CA ASP A 132 5.30 -4.78 3.23
C ASP A 132 5.30 -3.30 2.83
N HIS A 133 5.45 -2.38 3.78
CA HIS A 133 5.49 -0.94 3.54
C HIS A 133 6.82 -0.29 3.92
N CYS A 134 7.55 -0.83 4.90
CA CYS A 134 8.75 -0.19 5.41
C CYS A 134 10.01 -1.08 5.42
N TRP A 135 9.89 -2.39 5.19
CA TRP A 135 11.05 -3.29 5.32
C TRP A 135 12.06 -3.20 4.18
N GLY A 136 11.72 -2.51 3.09
CA GLY A 136 12.66 -2.12 2.03
C GLY A 136 13.47 -0.85 2.30
N LEU A 137 13.34 -0.21 3.48
CA LEU A 137 14.16 0.95 3.85
C LEU A 137 15.64 0.58 4.08
N VAL A 138 15.89 -0.63 4.56
CA VAL A 138 17.22 -1.11 4.94
C VAL A 138 17.54 -2.40 4.18
N ASP A 139 18.82 -2.63 3.91
CA ASP A 139 19.30 -3.85 3.26
C ASP A 139 19.67 -4.95 4.29
N ASN A 140 20.14 -6.09 3.80
CA ASN A 140 20.48 -7.25 4.64
C ASN A 140 21.71 -7.00 5.52
N GLU A 141 22.50 -5.97 5.20
CA GLU A 141 23.66 -5.53 5.98
C GLU A 141 23.30 -4.46 7.01
N GLY A 142 22.04 -4.03 7.08
CA GLY A 142 21.59 -2.98 7.99
C GLY A 142 21.87 -1.56 7.49
N LYS A 143 22.19 -1.39 6.21
CA LYS A 143 22.44 -0.07 5.59
C LYS A 143 21.17 0.48 4.95
N ARG A 144 21.07 1.81 4.94
CA ARG A 144 20.01 2.55 4.24
C ARG A 144 20.03 2.24 2.75
N VAL A 145 18.92 1.70 2.23
CA VAL A 145 18.72 1.47 0.79
C VAL A 145 18.64 2.80 0.05
N PHE A 146 17.97 3.79 0.65
CA PHE A 146 17.83 5.15 0.11
C PHE A 146 18.72 6.11 0.92
N PRO A 147 20.03 6.24 0.61
CA PRO A 147 20.99 6.92 1.48
C PRO A 147 20.83 8.44 1.55
N ASN A 148 20.20 9.05 0.53
CA ASN A 148 19.96 10.50 0.45
C ASN A 148 18.58 10.90 0.97
N ALA A 149 17.69 9.93 1.22
CA ALA A 149 16.31 10.20 1.55
C ALA A 149 16.15 10.62 3.01
N GLN A 150 15.26 11.59 3.23
CA GLN A 150 14.55 11.73 4.51
C GLN A 150 13.37 10.75 4.54
N VAL A 151 12.90 10.38 5.73
CA VAL A 151 11.72 9.51 5.89
C VAL A 151 10.58 10.31 6.52
N ALA A 152 9.50 10.49 5.77
CA ALA A 152 8.28 11.10 6.27
C ALA A 152 7.36 10.04 6.88
N ILE A 153 6.92 10.26 8.13
CA ILE A 153 6.11 9.32 8.89
C ILE A 153 5.29 10.06 9.95
N ALA A 154 4.06 9.60 10.23
CA ALA A 154 3.25 10.15 11.30
C ALA A 154 3.88 9.88 12.67
N GLN A 155 3.70 10.80 13.63
CA GLN A 155 4.26 10.64 14.98
C GLN A 155 3.67 9.39 15.67
N GLU A 156 2.37 9.16 15.50
CA GLU A 156 1.64 8.05 16.09
C GLU A 156 2.11 6.68 15.57
N GLU A 157 2.60 6.61 14.33
CA GLU A 157 3.26 5.40 13.82
C GLU A 157 4.57 5.17 14.55
N LEU A 158 5.43 6.20 14.64
CA LEU A 158 6.73 6.06 15.29
C LEU A 158 6.57 5.63 16.75
N ASP A 159 5.65 6.26 17.47
CA ASP A 159 5.37 5.96 18.87
C ASP A 159 4.89 4.51 19.06
N TYR A 160 3.99 4.03 18.20
CA TYR A 160 3.46 2.66 18.26
C TYR A 160 4.54 1.62 17.93
N TRP A 161 5.26 1.78 16.82
CA TRP A 161 6.21 0.78 16.35
C TRP A 161 7.50 0.73 17.16
N PHE A 162 7.85 1.80 17.88
CA PHE A 162 8.99 1.80 18.80
C PHE A 162 8.63 1.38 20.24
N ASP A 163 7.35 1.22 20.57
CA ASP A 163 6.95 0.60 21.85
C ASP A 163 7.03 -0.92 21.78
N LYS A 164 8.08 -1.47 22.39
CA LYS A 164 8.32 -2.92 22.47
C LYS A 164 7.23 -3.70 23.21
N ASN A 165 6.35 -3.03 23.97
CA ASN A 165 5.21 -3.71 24.60
C ASN A 165 4.22 -4.26 23.54
N ASN A 166 4.14 -3.61 22.37
CA ASN A 166 3.26 -4.03 21.28
C ASN A 166 3.69 -5.38 20.65
N ARG A 167 4.93 -5.84 20.89
CA ARG A 167 5.40 -7.17 20.49
C ARG A 167 4.58 -8.30 21.09
N SER A 168 4.00 -8.09 22.28
CA SER A 168 3.32 -9.14 23.04
C SER A 168 1.91 -9.51 22.54
N ILE A 169 1.39 -8.79 21.54
CA ILE A 169 0.03 -8.98 21.02
C ILE A 169 -0.11 -10.31 20.26
N SER A 170 0.86 -10.61 19.39
CA SER A 170 0.89 -11.84 18.58
C SER A 170 2.29 -12.04 18.00
N TYR A 171 2.57 -13.22 17.44
CA TYR A 171 3.81 -13.46 16.72
C TYR A 171 3.99 -12.52 15.51
N PHE A 172 2.88 -12.23 14.80
CA PHE A 172 2.91 -11.26 13.70
C PHE A 172 3.26 -9.85 14.18
N ALA A 173 2.71 -9.43 15.33
CA ALA A 173 3.03 -8.15 15.94
C ALA A 173 4.49 -8.07 16.42
N GLU A 174 5.01 -9.14 17.02
CA GLU A 174 6.43 -9.24 17.41
C GLU A 174 7.35 -9.01 16.21
N VAL A 175 7.15 -9.79 15.15
CA VAL A 175 7.95 -9.72 13.92
C VAL A 175 7.83 -8.34 13.26
N SER A 176 6.61 -7.79 13.18
CA SER A 176 6.35 -6.47 12.59
C SER A 176 7.05 -5.35 13.36
N VAL A 177 6.95 -5.34 14.69
CA VAL A 177 7.63 -4.36 15.55
C VAL A 177 9.16 -4.47 15.42
N ASP A 178 9.71 -5.69 15.46
CA ASP A 178 11.16 -5.88 15.33
C ASP A 178 11.67 -5.41 13.96
N GLY A 179 10.92 -5.69 12.90
CA GLY A 179 11.24 -5.24 11.55
C GLY A 179 11.08 -3.74 11.35
N ALA A 180 10.04 -3.11 11.91
CA ALA A 180 9.85 -1.66 11.87
C ALA A 180 10.99 -0.93 12.61
N ILE A 181 11.35 -1.38 13.82
CA ILE A 181 12.50 -0.84 14.56
C ILE A 181 13.78 -0.98 13.72
N LYS A 182 14.05 -2.15 13.15
CA LYS A 182 15.25 -2.37 12.32
C LYS A 182 15.30 -1.42 11.12
N ASN A 183 14.18 -1.23 10.43
CA ASN A 183 14.12 -0.47 9.19
C ASN A 183 14.05 1.05 9.37
N LEU A 184 13.44 1.52 10.46
CA LEU A 184 13.34 2.95 10.75
C LEU A 184 14.54 3.48 11.54
N THR A 185 15.23 2.65 12.34
CA THR A 185 16.34 3.08 13.20
C THR A 185 17.44 3.85 12.42
N PRO A 186 17.92 3.38 11.26
CA PRO A 186 18.95 4.10 10.49
C PRO A 186 18.51 5.48 9.97
N TYR A 187 17.22 5.79 10.03
CA TYR A 187 16.63 7.03 9.53
C TYR A 187 16.16 8.00 10.62
N LEU A 188 16.31 7.68 11.91
CA LEU A 188 15.79 8.51 13.01
C LEU A 188 16.30 9.96 13.02
N GLU A 189 17.53 10.20 12.57
CA GLU A 189 18.10 11.56 12.44
C GLU A 189 17.64 12.30 11.17
N PHE A 190 16.89 11.62 10.30
CA PHE A 190 16.46 12.09 8.97
C PHE A 190 14.93 12.04 8.82
N LEU A 191 14.19 12.11 9.93
CA LEU A 191 12.74 12.06 9.92
C LEU A 191 12.10 13.40 9.55
N ILE A 192 11.01 13.32 8.79
CA ILE A 192 10.02 14.38 8.63
C ILE A 192 8.77 13.88 9.36
N ILE A 193 8.53 14.40 10.57
CA ILE A 193 7.29 14.07 11.28
C ILE A 193 6.15 14.85 10.63
N VAL A 194 5.10 14.13 10.22
CA VAL A 194 3.93 14.72 9.54
C VAL A 194 2.65 14.54 10.34
N ARG A 195 1.77 15.54 10.24
CA ARG A 195 0.40 15.51 10.77
C ARG A 195 -0.63 15.63 9.65
N ASP A 196 -1.91 15.43 9.98
CA ASP A 196 -2.99 15.53 9.01
C ASP A 196 -3.01 16.87 8.27
N GLY A 197 -3.03 16.81 6.95
CA GLY A 197 -3.02 17.98 6.06
C GLY A 197 -1.67 18.69 5.94
N GLU A 198 -0.63 18.28 6.69
CA GLU A 198 0.71 18.85 6.56
C GLU A 198 1.39 18.40 5.27
N GLU A 199 2.23 19.28 4.74
CA GLU A 199 2.93 19.06 3.49
C GLU A 199 4.25 18.32 3.75
N VAL A 200 4.43 17.17 3.10
CA VAL A 200 5.69 16.39 3.10
C VAL A 200 6.74 17.14 2.27
N VAL A 201 6.35 17.49 1.05
CA VAL A 201 7.06 18.36 0.10
C VAL A 201 6.01 19.10 -0.75
N PRO A 202 6.35 20.22 -1.40
CA PRO A 202 5.41 20.98 -2.22
C PRO A 202 4.57 20.11 -3.17
N GLY A 203 3.24 20.12 -2.97
CA GLY A 203 2.27 19.35 -3.76
C GLY A 203 1.96 17.95 -3.23
N ILE A 204 2.50 17.53 -2.08
CA ILE A 204 2.23 16.23 -1.46
C ILE A 204 1.91 16.45 0.03
N LYS A 205 0.68 16.13 0.44
CA LYS A 205 0.21 16.29 1.82
C LYS A 205 -0.20 14.97 2.45
N ALA A 206 0.06 14.82 3.74
CA ALA A 206 -0.45 13.69 4.50
C ALA A 206 -1.97 13.77 4.70
N LEU A 207 -2.63 12.62 4.62
CA LEU A 207 -4.05 12.42 4.87
C LEU A 207 -4.18 11.30 5.90
N LEU A 208 -4.25 11.65 7.17
CA LEU A 208 -4.30 10.66 8.25
C LEU A 208 -5.63 9.90 8.18
N CYS A 209 -5.51 8.58 8.28
CA CYS A 209 -6.60 7.61 8.22
C CYS A 209 -6.32 6.44 9.15
N ALA A 210 -6.03 6.79 10.41
CA ALA A 210 -5.73 5.88 11.50
C ALA A 210 -6.82 4.82 11.69
N GLY A 211 -6.39 3.67 12.22
CA GLY A 211 -7.23 2.52 12.48
C GLY A 211 -6.54 1.22 12.08
N HIS A 212 -6.08 1.14 10.82
CA HIS A 212 -5.25 0.03 10.37
C HIS A 212 -3.96 -0.09 11.21
N SER A 213 -3.29 1.05 11.35
CA SER A 213 -2.32 1.32 12.41
C SER A 213 -2.60 2.73 13.00
N PRO A 214 -2.05 3.07 14.18
CA PRO A 214 -2.42 4.31 14.89
C PRO A 214 -2.12 5.62 14.15
N GLY A 215 -1.12 5.65 13.28
CA GLY A 215 -0.79 6.81 12.44
C GLY A 215 -0.89 6.52 10.95
N HIS A 216 -1.63 5.46 10.55
CA HIS A 216 -1.83 5.13 9.14
C HIS A 216 -2.27 6.35 8.33
N SER A 217 -1.55 6.61 7.24
CA SER A 217 -1.66 7.82 6.44
C SER A 217 -1.78 7.49 4.96
N GLY A 218 -2.76 8.07 4.30
CA GLY A 218 -2.70 8.28 2.85
C GLY A 218 -1.93 9.54 2.51
N TYR A 219 -1.76 9.80 1.21
CA TYR A 219 -1.17 11.04 0.72
C TYR A 219 -2.01 11.62 -0.41
N VAL A 220 -2.21 12.94 -0.37
CA VAL A 220 -2.85 13.73 -1.44
C VAL A 220 -1.74 14.36 -2.26
N ILE A 221 -1.66 13.98 -3.53
CA ILE A 221 -0.71 14.49 -4.52
C ILE A 221 -1.47 15.47 -5.43
N SER A 222 -1.03 16.71 -5.50
CA SER A 222 -1.67 17.77 -6.31
C SER A 222 -0.66 18.47 -7.20
N SER A 223 -0.99 18.57 -8.48
CA SER A 223 -0.22 19.32 -9.48
C SER A 223 -1.16 20.18 -10.32
N GLY A 224 -1.26 21.47 -9.99
CA GLY A 224 -2.29 22.33 -10.57
C GLY A 224 -3.68 21.91 -10.12
N GLU A 225 -4.57 21.62 -11.08
CA GLU A 225 -5.93 21.13 -10.81
C GLU A 225 -6.00 19.59 -10.73
N ASP A 226 -4.94 18.89 -11.12
CA ASP A 226 -4.89 17.42 -11.11
C ASP A 226 -4.55 16.89 -9.72
N VAL A 227 -5.33 15.92 -9.24
CA VAL A 227 -5.20 15.34 -7.91
C VAL A 227 -5.24 13.81 -7.97
N LEU A 228 -4.29 13.18 -7.27
CA LEU A 228 -4.23 11.74 -7.00
C LEU A 228 -4.18 11.53 -5.49
N VAL A 229 -4.95 10.58 -4.97
CA VAL A 229 -4.88 10.17 -3.56
C VAL A 229 -4.40 8.74 -3.47
N THR A 230 -3.27 8.50 -2.79
CA THR A 230 -2.89 7.14 -2.38
C THR A 230 -3.40 6.87 -0.98
N THR A 231 -4.04 5.73 -0.78
CA THR A 231 -4.77 5.44 0.47
C THR A 231 -4.02 4.53 1.44
N GLY A 232 -2.83 4.03 1.07
CA GLY A 232 -2.20 2.93 1.79
C GLY A 232 -3.18 1.76 1.96
N ASP A 233 -3.29 1.27 3.18
CA ASP A 233 -4.05 0.09 3.59
C ASP A 233 -5.43 0.42 4.16
N LEU A 234 -6.00 1.53 3.70
CA LEU A 234 -7.39 1.89 4.00
C LEU A 234 -8.37 0.74 3.68
N ALA A 235 -8.07 -0.04 2.65
CA ALA A 235 -8.78 -1.26 2.27
C ALA A 235 -7.82 -2.24 1.62
N HIS A 236 -7.96 -3.52 1.95
CA HIS A 236 -7.07 -4.57 1.45
C HIS A 236 -7.68 -5.33 0.25
N HIS A 237 -8.98 -5.16 -0.05
CA HIS A 237 -9.60 -5.84 -1.19
C HIS A 237 -10.60 -4.94 -1.92
N TYR A 238 -10.36 -4.73 -3.21
CA TYR A 238 -11.10 -3.81 -4.10
C TYR A 238 -12.57 -4.17 -4.37
N ILE A 239 -13.04 -5.32 -3.86
CA ILE A 239 -14.44 -5.77 -3.93
C ILE A 239 -15.02 -5.85 -2.52
N LEU A 240 -14.56 -6.80 -1.71
CA LEU A 240 -15.06 -7.05 -0.35
C LEU A 240 -15.09 -5.77 0.51
N ALA A 241 -13.96 -5.06 0.67
CA ALA A 241 -13.90 -3.88 1.51
C ALA A 241 -14.56 -2.62 0.89
N MET A 242 -14.82 -2.65 -0.42
CA MET A 242 -15.57 -1.59 -1.10
C MET A 242 -17.08 -1.80 -0.89
N LYS A 243 -17.56 -3.02 -1.15
CA LYS A 243 -18.98 -3.40 -1.03
C LYS A 243 -19.44 -3.39 0.43
N HIS A 244 -18.61 -3.95 1.31
CA HIS A 244 -18.84 -4.02 2.74
C HIS A 244 -17.73 -3.29 3.51
N PRO A 245 -17.76 -1.95 3.50
CA PRO A 245 -16.73 -1.16 4.19
C PRO A 245 -16.77 -1.32 5.71
N GLU A 246 -17.82 -1.91 6.28
CA GLU A 246 -17.91 -2.35 7.68
C GLU A 246 -17.21 -3.68 7.99
N TRP A 247 -16.91 -4.50 6.99
CA TRP A 247 -16.17 -5.75 7.24
C TRP A 247 -14.76 -5.41 7.70
N ARG A 248 -14.40 -5.96 8.86
CA ARG A 248 -13.12 -5.75 9.51
C ARG A 248 -12.11 -6.74 8.97
N ILE A 249 -10.85 -6.31 8.88
CA ILE A 249 -9.75 -7.19 8.55
C ILE A 249 -8.89 -7.41 9.79
N SER A 250 -8.38 -8.63 9.96
CA SER A 250 -7.59 -9.05 11.13
C SER A 250 -6.25 -8.30 11.28
N TYR A 251 -5.85 -7.55 10.26
CA TYR A 251 -4.63 -6.74 10.26
C TYR A 251 -4.85 -5.32 10.82
N ASP A 252 -6.10 -4.92 11.09
CA ASP A 252 -6.39 -3.63 11.70
C ASP A 252 -6.07 -3.63 13.21
N THR A 253 -5.21 -2.70 13.64
CA THR A 253 -4.89 -2.48 15.07
C THR A 253 -6.12 -2.01 15.86
N ASN A 254 -6.96 -1.16 15.25
CA ASN A 254 -8.24 -0.71 15.76
C ASN A 254 -9.28 -0.76 14.64
N SER A 255 -10.00 -1.88 14.55
CA SER A 255 -10.91 -2.15 13.44
C SER A 255 -12.11 -1.18 13.38
N ASP A 256 -12.62 -0.69 14.52
CA ASP A 256 -13.72 0.30 14.51
C ASP A 256 -13.27 1.64 13.94
N MET A 257 -12.08 2.08 14.31
CA MET A 257 -11.48 3.28 13.77
C MET A 257 -11.12 3.10 12.28
N ALA A 258 -10.64 1.91 11.89
CA ALA A 258 -10.34 1.59 10.48
C ALA A 258 -11.60 1.67 9.61
N VAL A 259 -12.73 1.13 10.07
CA VAL A 259 -14.03 1.24 9.38
C VAL A 259 -14.47 2.69 9.25
N GLN A 260 -14.33 3.50 10.31
CA GLN A 260 -14.68 4.93 10.28
C GLN A 260 -13.81 5.71 9.28
N SER A 261 -12.49 5.50 9.32
CA SER A 261 -11.54 6.10 8.38
C SER A 261 -11.84 5.69 6.94
N ARG A 262 -12.05 4.40 6.69
CA ARG A 262 -12.41 3.85 5.37
C ARG A 262 -13.64 4.52 4.79
N ARG A 263 -14.72 4.59 5.56
CA ARG A 263 -15.97 5.25 5.11
C ARG A 263 -15.75 6.73 4.82
N ARG A 264 -15.11 7.47 5.73
CA ARG A 264 -14.84 8.92 5.56
C ARG A 264 -14.02 9.19 4.30
N ILE A 265 -12.96 8.43 4.07
CA ILE A 265 -12.09 8.65 2.92
C ILE A 265 -12.76 8.19 1.62
N PHE A 266 -13.48 7.06 1.60
CA PHE A 266 -14.24 6.65 0.43
C PHE A 266 -15.36 7.62 0.04
N ASP A 267 -16.08 8.19 1.02
CA ASP A 267 -17.05 9.26 0.76
C ASP A 267 -16.36 10.47 0.11
N MET A 268 -15.23 10.93 0.67
CA MET A 268 -14.45 12.03 0.10
C MET A 268 -14.00 11.76 -1.34
N LEU A 269 -13.47 10.55 -1.61
CA LEU A 269 -12.99 10.16 -2.94
C LEU A 269 -14.13 10.08 -3.96
N ALA A 270 -15.28 9.53 -3.56
CA ALA A 270 -16.46 9.41 -4.42
C ALA A 270 -17.10 10.77 -4.73
N ASP A 271 -17.27 11.62 -3.71
CA ASP A 271 -17.90 12.94 -3.85
C ASP A 271 -17.07 13.86 -4.75
N GLN A 272 -15.75 13.84 -4.58
CA GLN A 272 -14.81 14.66 -5.34
C GLN A 272 -14.35 14.02 -6.66
N LYS A 273 -14.69 12.75 -6.89
CA LYS A 273 -14.34 11.98 -8.10
C LYS A 273 -12.83 11.96 -8.36
N LEU A 274 -12.05 11.79 -7.30
CA LEU A 274 -10.59 11.87 -7.38
C LEU A 274 -10.01 10.56 -7.94
N LEU A 275 -8.95 10.68 -8.74
CA LEU A 275 -8.11 9.54 -9.08
C LEU A 275 -7.52 9.01 -7.77
N THR A 276 -7.65 7.71 -7.58
CA THR A 276 -7.26 7.01 -6.36
C THR A 276 -6.23 5.94 -6.70
N HIS A 277 -5.29 5.74 -5.79
CA HIS A 277 -4.32 4.67 -5.80
C HIS A 277 -4.45 3.81 -4.54
N GLY A 278 -4.76 2.52 -4.70
CA GLY A 278 -4.80 1.53 -3.63
C GLY A 278 -3.56 0.64 -3.64
N TYR A 279 -2.82 0.58 -2.53
CA TYR A 279 -1.57 -0.18 -2.43
C TYR A 279 -1.80 -1.67 -2.72
N HIS A 280 -2.85 -2.25 -2.14
CA HIS A 280 -3.23 -3.65 -2.31
C HIS A 280 -4.17 -3.96 -3.47
N PHE A 281 -4.56 -2.96 -4.25
CA PHE A 281 -5.55 -3.15 -5.31
C PHE A 281 -4.92 -3.81 -6.55
N PRO A 282 -5.72 -4.41 -7.44
CA PRO A 282 -5.21 -5.04 -8.65
C PRO A 282 -4.33 -4.08 -9.45
N TRP A 283 -3.21 -4.58 -9.96
CA TRP A 283 -2.21 -3.78 -10.68
C TRP A 283 -2.84 -2.85 -11.73
N PRO A 284 -2.46 -1.55 -11.80
CA PRO A 284 -1.45 -0.84 -11.00
C PRO A 284 -2.07 -0.10 -9.79
N GLY A 285 -3.19 -0.56 -9.26
CA GLY A 285 -3.86 0.06 -8.12
C GLY A 285 -4.57 1.37 -8.44
N LEU A 286 -4.68 1.78 -9.72
CA LEU A 286 -5.27 3.06 -10.13
C LEU A 286 -6.75 2.93 -10.50
N GLY A 287 -7.57 3.88 -10.03
CA GLY A 287 -9.01 3.87 -10.29
C GLY A 287 -9.76 4.97 -9.57
N HIS A 288 -11.07 4.83 -9.54
CA HIS A 288 -11.98 5.76 -8.86
C HIS A 288 -12.90 4.99 -7.93
N VAL A 289 -13.24 5.65 -6.81
CA VAL A 289 -14.27 5.16 -5.89
C VAL A 289 -15.61 5.74 -6.32
N VAL A 290 -16.64 4.90 -6.42
CA VAL A 290 -18.02 5.34 -6.69
C VAL A 290 -18.91 4.85 -5.54
N LYS A 291 -19.79 5.73 -5.07
CA LYS A 291 -20.78 5.40 -4.04
C LYS A 291 -21.93 4.60 -4.67
N GLU A 292 -22.34 3.53 -4.01
CA GLU A 292 -23.52 2.75 -4.37
C GLU A 292 -24.59 2.85 -3.26
N ASP A 293 -25.77 2.29 -3.50
CA ASP A 293 -26.84 2.24 -2.48
C ASP A 293 -26.34 1.58 -1.19
N GLU A 294 -25.49 0.56 -1.34
CA GLU A 294 -24.79 -0.13 -0.26
C GLU A 294 -23.29 -0.17 -0.57
N GLY A 295 -22.52 0.59 0.22
CA GLY A 295 -21.07 0.65 0.14
C GLY A 295 -20.56 1.44 -1.05
N TYR A 296 -19.51 0.91 -1.67
CA TYR A 296 -18.76 1.54 -2.75
C TYR A 296 -18.37 0.51 -3.80
N ARG A 297 -18.00 1.01 -4.97
CA ARG A 297 -17.41 0.20 -6.04
C ARG A 297 -16.13 0.84 -6.55
N TRP A 298 -15.13 -0.01 -6.79
CA TRP A 298 -13.90 0.37 -7.45
C TRP A 298 -14.08 0.34 -8.97
N ILE A 299 -13.73 1.44 -9.64
CA ILE A 299 -13.68 1.53 -11.10
C ILE A 299 -12.22 1.66 -11.51
N ALA A 300 -11.62 0.58 -11.99
CA ALA A 300 -10.24 0.60 -12.45
C ALA A 300 -10.03 1.65 -13.55
N ALA A 301 -8.96 2.42 -13.44
CA ALA A 301 -8.56 3.36 -14.47
C ALA A 301 -7.98 2.59 -15.67
N PRO A 302 -8.18 3.07 -16.91
CA PRO A 302 -7.53 2.48 -18.06
C PRO A 302 -6.01 2.62 -17.96
N ILE A 303 -5.31 1.54 -18.29
CA ILE A 303 -3.86 1.53 -18.45
C ILE A 303 -3.57 1.75 -19.93
N TYR A 304 -2.69 2.71 -20.25
CA TYR A 304 -2.25 2.94 -21.62
C TYR A 304 -0.84 2.42 -21.81
N THR A 305 -0.68 1.44 -22.69
CA THR A 305 0.64 0.94 -23.08
C THR A 305 1.00 1.50 -24.45
N TYR A 306 2.14 2.17 -24.53
CA TYR A 306 2.73 2.59 -25.80
C TYR A 306 4.05 1.85 -25.94
N LEU A 307 4.23 1.14 -27.05
CA LEU A 307 5.53 0.62 -27.43
C LEU A 307 6.37 1.81 -27.91
N ILE A 308 7.53 2.00 -27.30
CA ILE A 308 8.55 2.96 -27.76
C ILE A 308 9.52 2.21 -28.67
#